data_AF-A0A8H5VPF0-F1
#
_entry.id   AF-A0A8H5VPF0-F1
#
_cell.length_a   1.000
_cell.length_b   1.000
_cell.length_c   1.000
_cell.angle_alpha   90.00
_cell.angle_beta   90.00
_cell.angle_gamma   90.00
#
_symmetry.space_group_name_H-M   'P 1'
#
loop_
_entity.id
_entity.type
_entity.pdbx_description
1 polymer ?
#
loop_
_entity_poly.entity_id
_entity_poly.type
_entity_poly.pdbx_seq_one_letter_code
_entity_poly.pdbx_strand_id
1 'polypeptide(L)'
;MSETLYNVVSSIPILSSATHKFVMKTFFNQFLGGETTTDCIPKIQYLRDRQIGTLLGYNIEAELDGSSKDPVLIHKQTQLVLESIDAQGELAKQYCPDASPYSGDNRCWVRIKITGLLPHPVALYHGSKAILRARGERGLDIDVPYPGLPHDGDWEAALNGREVTESDRQQLLSLRATMETIASKARDNNVRIVIDAEQSWYQPVIDSLTDELMQKYNTLDGPATCIASFQAYLRRYPQLLDQQIARAEERGYRLLFKQIRGAYMVTEAERWKADGKKGPGPVWLTKEETDASFNYGIEKTLATVAQQVRETGHSNLSAVYATHNSISVDLGLDLLQRHGLARRRDGNGKLLVSKEIAGCIAFAQLYGKLSFI
;
A
#
# COMPACT_ATOMS: atom_id res chain seq x y z
N MET A 1 -19.35 -6.50 7.18
CA MET A 1 -20.05 -7.71 7.67
C MET A 1 -18.98 -8.75 7.96
N SER A 2 -19.06 -9.53 9.04
CA SER A 2 -18.15 -10.68 9.10
C SER A 2 -18.44 -11.58 7.89
N GLU A 3 -17.39 -12.08 7.28
CA GLU A 3 -17.43 -12.98 6.13
C GLU A 3 -18.35 -14.18 6.43
N THR A 4 -18.34 -14.63 7.68
CA THR A 4 -19.23 -15.65 8.24
C THR A 4 -20.72 -15.28 8.14
N LEU A 5 -21.11 -14.05 8.48
CA LEU A 5 -22.52 -13.63 8.44
C LEU A 5 -23.00 -13.45 7.00
N TYR A 6 -22.14 -12.94 6.11
CA TYR A 6 -22.46 -12.83 4.68
C TYR A 6 -22.63 -14.21 4.04
N ASN A 7 -21.74 -15.17 4.34
CA ASN A 7 -21.79 -16.54 3.80
C ASN A 7 -23.02 -17.32 4.31
N VAL A 8 -23.40 -17.13 5.57
CA VAL A 8 -24.62 -17.75 6.12
C VAL A 8 -25.87 -17.19 5.45
N VAL A 9 -25.98 -15.87 5.29
CA VAL A 9 -27.21 -15.25 4.75
C VAL A 9 -27.32 -15.36 3.23
N SER A 10 -26.19 -15.46 2.51
CA SER A 10 -26.18 -15.64 1.05
C SER A 10 -26.57 -17.05 0.59
N SER A 11 -26.51 -18.05 1.48
CA SER A 11 -26.84 -19.45 1.18
C SER A 11 -28.34 -19.77 1.02
N ILE A 12 -29.24 -18.82 1.35
CA ILE A 12 -30.70 -19.02 1.27
C ILE A 12 -31.28 -18.21 0.09
N PRO A 13 -31.81 -18.81 -1.00
CA PRO A 13 -32.06 -18.13 -2.29
C PRO A 13 -33.00 -16.91 -2.26
N ILE A 14 -34.01 -16.90 -1.38
CA ILE A 14 -35.00 -15.80 -1.29
C ILE A 14 -34.46 -14.68 -0.37
N LEU A 15 -33.81 -15.08 0.73
CA LEU A 15 -33.13 -14.16 1.63
C LEU A 15 -31.90 -13.55 0.96
N SER A 16 -31.23 -14.25 0.05
CA SER A 16 -30.03 -13.77 -0.64
C SER A 16 -30.35 -12.59 -1.55
N SER A 17 -31.47 -12.57 -2.29
CA SER A 17 -31.80 -11.43 -3.17
C SER A 17 -32.19 -10.16 -2.40
N ALA A 18 -33.02 -10.30 -1.34
CA ALA A 18 -33.43 -9.17 -0.51
C ALA A 18 -32.28 -8.67 0.39
N THR A 19 -31.51 -9.59 0.98
CA THR A 19 -30.31 -9.24 1.75
C THR A 19 -29.26 -8.63 0.84
N HIS A 20 -29.01 -9.19 -0.34
CA HIS A 20 -28.09 -8.59 -1.32
C HIS A 20 -28.55 -7.18 -1.67
N LYS A 21 -29.81 -6.96 -2.07
CA LYS A 21 -30.32 -5.61 -2.34
C LYS A 21 -30.20 -4.67 -1.15
N PHE A 22 -30.49 -5.13 0.07
CA PHE A 22 -30.35 -4.33 1.28
C PHE A 22 -28.89 -3.96 1.57
N VAL A 23 -27.97 -4.93 1.48
CA VAL A 23 -26.52 -4.75 1.66
C VAL A 23 -25.97 -3.82 0.60
N MET A 24 -26.36 -4.01 -0.67
CA MET A 24 -25.98 -3.16 -1.79
C MET A 24 -26.46 -1.72 -1.61
N LYS A 25 -27.72 -1.56 -1.19
CA LYS A 25 -28.34 -0.23 -1.03
C LYS A 25 -27.88 0.53 0.22
N THR A 26 -27.43 -0.18 1.26
CA THR A 26 -27.02 0.43 2.54
C THR A 26 -25.50 0.49 2.69
N PHE A 27 -24.86 -0.65 2.97
CA PHE A 27 -23.44 -0.75 3.29
C PHE A 27 -22.55 -0.57 2.05
N PHE A 28 -22.95 -1.14 0.91
CA PHE A 28 -22.12 -1.16 -0.30
C PHE A 28 -22.03 0.23 -0.94
N ASN A 29 -23.17 0.93 -1.11
CA ASN A 29 -23.16 2.31 -1.63
C ASN A 29 -22.36 3.28 -0.76
N GLN A 30 -22.31 3.04 0.55
CA GLN A 30 -21.53 3.86 1.45
C GLN A 30 -20.02 3.63 1.23
N PHE A 31 -19.55 2.38 1.21
CA PHE A 31 -18.11 2.07 1.28
C PHE A 31 -17.44 1.66 -0.04
N LEU A 32 -18.21 1.41 -1.10
CA LEU A 32 -17.67 0.89 -2.37
C LEU A 32 -17.92 1.86 -3.53
N GLY A 33 -16.92 1.94 -4.41
CA GLY A 33 -16.96 2.75 -5.61
C GLY A 33 -18.00 2.26 -6.62
N GLY A 34 -18.11 0.95 -6.79
CA GLY A 34 -18.99 0.29 -7.74
C GLY A 34 -18.72 -1.21 -7.74
N GLU A 35 -19.45 -1.96 -8.56
CA GLU A 35 -19.24 -3.41 -8.75
C GLU A 35 -18.17 -3.69 -9.80
N THR A 36 -18.09 -2.84 -10.83
CA THR A 36 -17.07 -2.88 -11.88
C THR A 36 -16.24 -1.61 -11.92
N THR A 37 -15.10 -1.64 -12.63
CA THR A 37 -14.31 -0.43 -12.94
C THR A 37 -15.19 0.66 -13.56
N THR A 38 -16.06 0.30 -14.52
CA THR A 38 -16.94 1.24 -15.22
C THR A 38 -17.94 1.90 -14.29
N ASP A 39 -18.53 1.14 -13.35
CA ASP A 39 -19.48 1.67 -12.37
C ASP A 39 -18.85 2.68 -11.42
N CYS A 40 -17.52 2.60 -11.23
CA CYS A 40 -16.78 3.54 -10.39
C CYS A 40 -16.56 4.90 -11.07
N ILE A 41 -16.59 4.97 -12.42
CA ILE A 41 -16.19 6.17 -13.18
C ILE A 41 -16.97 7.42 -12.75
N PRO A 42 -18.33 7.42 -12.64
CA PRO A 42 -19.05 8.62 -12.25
C PRO A 42 -18.67 9.15 -10.85
N LYS A 43 -18.37 8.24 -9.91
CA LYS A 43 -17.91 8.63 -8.57
C LYS A 43 -16.48 9.15 -8.60
N ILE A 44 -15.61 8.54 -9.42
CA ILE A 44 -14.25 9.05 -9.60
C ILE A 44 -14.32 10.47 -10.18
N GLN A 45 -15.08 10.70 -11.26
CA GLN A 45 -15.28 12.03 -11.84
C GLN A 45 -15.77 13.05 -10.80
N TYR A 46 -16.80 12.69 -10.03
CA TYR A 46 -17.33 13.54 -8.94
C TYR A 46 -16.25 13.98 -7.94
N LEU A 47 -15.31 13.09 -7.58
CA LEU A 47 -14.19 13.38 -6.68
C LEU A 47 -13.10 14.20 -7.38
N ARG A 48 -12.79 13.89 -8.65
CA ARG A 48 -11.80 14.60 -9.46
C ARG A 48 -12.18 16.05 -9.70
N ASP A 49 -13.46 16.33 -9.96
CA ASP A 49 -13.99 17.69 -10.11
C ASP A 49 -13.82 18.54 -8.82
N ARG A 50 -13.64 17.87 -7.68
CA ARG A 50 -13.35 18.47 -6.36
C ARG A 50 -11.86 18.43 -5.99
N GLN A 51 -11.00 18.10 -6.95
CA GLN A 51 -9.54 17.98 -6.80
C GLN A 51 -9.09 16.85 -5.86
N ILE A 52 -9.98 15.90 -5.56
CA ILE A 52 -9.70 14.73 -4.74
C ILE A 52 -9.14 13.62 -5.64
N GLY A 53 -8.03 13.00 -5.22
CA GLY A 53 -7.46 11.83 -5.89
C GLY A 53 -8.26 10.55 -5.61
N THR A 54 -8.07 9.53 -6.42
CA THR A 54 -8.70 8.22 -6.20
C THR A 54 -7.69 7.10 -6.20
N LEU A 55 -7.93 6.11 -5.34
CA LEU A 55 -7.20 4.86 -5.29
C LEU A 55 -8.22 3.74 -5.49
N LEU A 56 -8.30 3.23 -6.71
CA LEU A 56 -9.22 2.14 -7.06
C LEU A 56 -8.58 0.80 -6.70
N GLY A 57 -9.31 -0.10 -6.08
CA GLY A 57 -8.78 -1.41 -5.72
C GLY A 57 -9.86 -2.46 -5.64
N TYR A 58 -9.51 -3.67 -6.04
CA TYR A 58 -10.33 -4.86 -5.81
C TYR A 58 -9.95 -5.51 -4.48
N ASN A 59 -10.94 -6.11 -3.82
CA ASN A 59 -10.81 -6.70 -2.50
C ASN A 59 -10.76 -8.24 -2.57
N ILE A 60 -9.75 -8.79 -3.25
CA ILE A 60 -9.48 -10.24 -3.23
C ILE A 60 -8.15 -10.48 -2.50
N GLU A 61 -8.19 -11.31 -1.45
CA GLU A 61 -7.08 -11.63 -0.53
C GLU A 61 -7.00 -13.12 -0.31
N ALA A 62 -5.83 -13.62 0.13
CA ALA A 62 -5.73 -15.01 0.56
C ALA A 62 -6.59 -15.27 1.80
N GLU A 63 -7.17 -16.47 1.83
CA GLU A 63 -7.68 -17.05 3.06
C GLU A 63 -6.52 -17.36 4.00
N LEU A 64 -6.75 -17.17 5.31
CA LEU A 64 -5.71 -17.35 6.33
C LEU A 64 -5.38 -18.82 6.62
N ASP A 65 -6.18 -19.75 6.09
CA ASP A 65 -6.00 -21.19 6.24
C ASP A 65 -4.97 -21.80 5.28
N GLY A 66 -4.42 -20.98 4.37
CA GLY A 66 -3.45 -21.42 3.36
C GLY A 66 -4.08 -22.15 2.18
N SER A 67 -5.41 -22.10 2.03
CA SER A 67 -6.12 -22.67 0.89
C SER A 67 -5.66 -22.07 -0.44
N SER A 68 -5.68 -22.92 -1.46
CA SER A 68 -5.41 -22.52 -2.83
C SER A 68 -6.62 -21.84 -3.46
N LYS A 69 -6.37 -20.89 -4.34
CA LYS A 69 -7.39 -20.25 -5.17
C LYS A 69 -7.42 -20.85 -6.56
N ASP A 70 -8.60 -20.80 -7.17
CA ASP A 70 -8.79 -21.14 -8.58
C ASP A 70 -7.87 -20.26 -9.47
N PRO A 71 -6.97 -20.85 -10.28
CA PRO A 71 -6.15 -20.11 -11.23
C PRO A 71 -6.96 -19.23 -12.18
N VAL A 72 -8.20 -19.61 -12.54
CA VAL A 72 -9.09 -18.79 -13.38
C VAL A 72 -9.49 -17.51 -12.66
N LEU A 73 -9.76 -17.60 -11.35
CA LEU A 73 -10.06 -16.43 -10.51
C LEU A 73 -8.85 -15.49 -10.43
N ILE A 74 -7.65 -16.03 -10.25
CA ILE A 74 -6.41 -15.24 -10.23
C ILE A 74 -6.20 -14.52 -11.56
N HIS A 75 -6.36 -15.23 -12.67
CA HIS A 75 -6.23 -14.62 -14.00
C HIS A 75 -7.25 -13.49 -14.20
N LYS A 76 -8.52 -13.72 -13.85
CA LYS A 76 -9.58 -12.70 -13.92
C LYS A 76 -9.24 -11.48 -13.04
N GLN A 77 -8.74 -11.70 -11.83
CA GLN A 77 -8.33 -10.64 -10.92
C GLN A 77 -7.19 -9.80 -11.50
N THR A 78 -6.20 -10.44 -12.11
CA THR A 78 -5.11 -9.73 -12.81
C THR A 78 -5.65 -8.89 -13.97
N GLN A 79 -6.58 -9.42 -14.78
CA GLN A 79 -7.21 -8.64 -15.86
C GLN A 79 -7.96 -7.42 -15.32
N LEU A 80 -8.73 -7.57 -14.25
CA LEU A 80 -9.46 -6.45 -13.62
C LEU A 80 -8.50 -5.34 -13.13
N VAL A 81 -7.33 -5.71 -12.60
CA VAL A 81 -6.28 -4.73 -12.23
C VAL A 81 -5.78 -3.98 -13.46
N LEU A 82 -5.48 -4.68 -14.56
CA LEU A 82 -5.01 -4.07 -15.81
C LEU A 82 -6.08 -3.15 -16.42
N GLU A 83 -7.35 -3.57 -16.44
CA GLU A 83 -8.48 -2.76 -16.89
C GLU A 83 -8.67 -1.50 -16.02
N SER A 84 -8.43 -1.60 -14.71
CA SER A 84 -8.48 -0.45 -13.81
C SER A 84 -7.38 0.56 -14.09
N ILE A 85 -6.19 0.08 -14.46
CA ILE A 85 -5.08 0.94 -14.86
C ILE A 85 -5.45 1.69 -16.14
N ASP A 86 -5.99 0.99 -17.15
CA ASP A 86 -6.41 1.63 -18.40
C ASP A 86 -7.52 2.67 -18.15
N ALA A 87 -8.53 2.34 -17.36
CA ALA A 87 -9.62 3.26 -17.04
C ALA A 87 -9.13 4.49 -16.25
N GLN A 88 -8.27 4.31 -15.26
CA GLN A 88 -7.69 5.42 -14.48
C GLN A 88 -6.77 6.29 -15.35
N GLY A 89 -5.99 5.69 -16.25
CA GLY A 89 -5.12 6.40 -17.20
C GLY A 89 -5.91 7.24 -18.19
N GLU A 90 -6.94 6.68 -18.83
CA GLU A 90 -7.82 7.42 -19.74
C GLU A 90 -8.56 8.56 -19.02
N LEU A 91 -9.04 8.31 -17.80
CA LEU A 91 -9.70 9.34 -17.03
C LEU A 91 -8.74 10.45 -16.61
N ALA A 92 -7.51 10.11 -16.22
CA ALA A 92 -6.49 11.07 -15.84
C ALA A 92 -6.17 12.08 -16.95
N LYS A 93 -6.16 11.66 -18.22
CA LYS A 93 -5.94 12.54 -19.39
C LYS A 93 -6.95 13.69 -19.48
N GLN A 94 -8.16 13.50 -18.96
CA GLN A 94 -9.21 14.55 -18.94
C GLN A 94 -8.91 15.65 -17.91
N TYR A 95 -8.19 15.33 -16.84
CA TYR A 95 -7.90 16.24 -15.73
C TYR A 95 -6.46 16.77 -15.74
N CYS A 96 -5.56 16.09 -16.43
CA CYS A 96 -4.14 16.41 -16.54
C CYS A 96 -3.75 16.44 -18.04
N PRO A 97 -4.07 17.52 -18.78
CA PRO A 97 -3.89 17.59 -20.23
C PRO A 97 -2.41 17.65 -20.67
N ASP A 98 -1.49 18.01 -19.77
CA ASP A 98 -0.07 17.79 -20.00
C ASP A 98 0.25 16.31 -19.73
N ALA A 99 0.00 15.46 -20.72
CA ALA A 99 0.14 14.01 -20.65
C ALA A 99 1.55 13.52 -21.02
N SER A 100 2.56 14.39 -20.91
CA SER A 100 3.95 13.95 -20.90
C SER A 100 4.10 12.84 -19.84
N PRO A 101 4.79 11.72 -20.11
CA PRO A 101 5.12 10.75 -19.06
C PRO A 101 5.90 11.40 -17.91
N TYR A 102 6.41 12.62 -18.07
CA TYR A 102 7.08 13.42 -17.05
C TYR A 102 6.16 14.40 -16.30
N SER A 103 4.87 14.47 -16.63
CA SER A 103 3.91 15.22 -15.81
C SER A 103 3.69 14.46 -14.51
N GLY A 104 3.75 15.17 -13.39
CA GLY A 104 3.75 14.57 -12.05
C GLY A 104 2.49 13.76 -11.71
N ASP A 105 2.25 13.57 -10.42
CA ASP A 105 1.13 12.78 -9.93
C ASP A 105 -0.24 13.19 -10.51
N ASN A 106 -0.86 12.31 -11.30
CA ASN A 106 -2.21 12.54 -11.84
C ASN A 106 -3.33 12.26 -10.82
N ARG A 107 -2.99 11.70 -9.65
CA ARG A 107 -3.90 11.37 -8.54
C ARG A 107 -4.98 10.35 -8.88
N CYS A 108 -4.75 9.54 -9.92
CA CYS A 108 -5.59 8.41 -10.32
C CYS A 108 -4.77 7.13 -10.17
N TRP A 109 -4.99 6.40 -9.08
CA TRP A 109 -4.14 5.29 -8.67
C TRP A 109 -4.91 3.98 -8.62
N VAL A 110 -4.17 2.87 -8.69
CA VAL A 110 -4.68 1.51 -8.54
C VAL A 110 -3.99 0.82 -7.37
N ARG A 111 -4.74 0.07 -6.58
CA ARG A 111 -4.22 -0.73 -5.47
C ARG A 111 -4.21 -2.21 -5.84
N ILE A 112 -3.14 -2.89 -5.52
CA ILE A 112 -3.00 -4.34 -5.69
C ILE A 112 -2.71 -5.02 -4.35
N LYS A 113 -3.16 -6.27 -4.22
CA LYS A 113 -2.89 -7.16 -3.09
C LYS A 113 -2.20 -8.40 -3.62
N ILE A 114 -1.02 -8.69 -3.10
CA ILE A 114 -0.10 -9.69 -3.64
C ILE A 114 -0.68 -11.09 -3.46
N THR A 115 -1.29 -11.36 -2.30
CA THR A 115 -1.98 -12.63 -2.06
C THR A 115 -3.20 -12.88 -2.98
N GLY A 116 -3.67 -11.84 -3.68
CA GLY A 116 -4.70 -11.91 -4.70
C GLY A 116 -4.19 -12.23 -6.11
N LEU A 117 -2.87 -12.28 -6.32
CA LEU A 117 -2.23 -12.43 -7.64
C LEU A 117 -1.55 -13.78 -7.85
N LEU A 118 -1.71 -14.73 -6.93
CA LEU A 118 -1.18 -16.08 -7.07
C LEU A 118 -2.16 -17.14 -6.53
N PRO A 119 -2.22 -18.34 -7.15
CA PRO A 119 -3.11 -19.42 -6.70
C PRO A 119 -2.76 -19.99 -5.32
N HIS A 120 -1.48 -20.00 -4.95
CA HIS A 120 -0.98 -20.67 -3.73
C HIS A 120 -0.21 -19.66 -2.86
N PRO A 121 -0.90 -18.90 -1.99
CA PRO A 121 -0.29 -17.93 -1.09
C PRO A 121 0.74 -18.54 -0.12
N VAL A 122 0.69 -19.86 0.11
CA VAL A 122 1.70 -20.58 0.91
C VAL A 122 3.13 -20.40 0.37
N ALA A 123 3.29 -20.17 -0.93
CA ALA A 123 4.59 -19.87 -1.53
C ALA A 123 5.21 -18.59 -0.95
N LEU A 124 4.39 -17.56 -0.66
CA LEU A 124 4.85 -16.33 0.00
C LEU A 124 5.32 -16.62 1.43
N TYR A 125 4.64 -17.53 2.14
CA TYR A 125 5.01 -17.92 3.50
C TYR A 125 6.34 -18.69 3.52
N HIS A 126 6.51 -19.69 2.64
CA HIS A 126 7.76 -20.43 2.52
C HIS A 126 8.93 -19.53 2.10
N GLY A 127 8.74 -18.69 1.09
CA GLY A 127 9.74 -17.71 0.67
C GLY A 127 10.09 -16.71 1.78
N SER A 128 9.10 -16.22 2.52
CA SER A 128 9.35 -15.30 3.64
C SER A 128 10.11 -15.97 4.79
N LYS A 129 9.80 -17.23 5.12
CA LYS A 129 10.59 -18.00 6.09
C LYS A 129 12.03 -18.19 5.62
N ALA A 130 12.23 -18.48 4.33
CA ALA A 130 13.55 -18.64 3.75
C ALA A 130 14.38 -17.35 3.84
N ILE A 131 13.77 -16.19 3.53
CA ILE A 131 14.36 -14.86 3.74
C ILE A 131 14.79 -14.69 5.21
N LEU A 132 13.88 -14.90 6.15
CA LEU A 132 14.14 -14.68 7.57
C LEU A 132 15.29 -15.55 8.10
N ARG A 133 15.41 -16.79 7.60
CA ARG A 133 16.54 -17.67 7.91
C ARG A 133 17.85 -17.12 7.36
N ALA A 134 17.87 -16.75 6.08
CA ALA A 134 19.07 -16.21 5.44
C ALA A 134 19.55 -14.91 6.12
N ARG A 135 18.62 -14.03 6.53
CA ARG A 135 18.93 -12.83 7.32
C ARG A 135 19.54 -13.19 8.67
N GLY A 136 18.94 -14.14 9.39
CA GLY A 136 19.45 -14.62 10.67
C GLY A 136 20.85 -15.25 10.59
N GLU A 137 21.12 -16.04 9.55
CA GLU A 137 22.45 -16.64 9.28
C GLU A 137 23.52 -15.57 9.00
N ARG A 138 23.11 -14.42 8.45
CA ARG A 138 23.97 -13.25 8.21
C ARG A 138 24.07 -12.32 9.44
N GLY A 139 23.37 -12.61 10.53
CA GLY A 139 23.31 -11.74 11.71
C GLY A 139 22.55 -10.44 11.50
N LEU A 140 21.67 -10.37 10.50
CA LEU A 140 20.83 -9.20 10.23
C LEU A 140 19.60 -9.19 11.16
N ASP A 141 19.02 -8.00 11.33
CA ASP A 141 17.75 -7.78 12.05
C ASP A 141 17.74 -8.20 13.53
N ILE A 142 18.91 -8.32 14.18
CA ILE A 142 19.02 -8.81 15.56
C ILE A 142 18.21 -7.96 16.57
N ASP A 143 18.17 -6.65 16.34
CA ASP A 143 17.46 -5.66 17.16
C ASP A 143 16.22 -5.10 16.43
N VAL A 144 15.76 -5.77 15.37
CA VAL A 144 14.57 -5.37 14.62
C VAL A 144 13.42 -6.31 14.96
N PRO A 145 12.25 -5.81 15.40
CA PRO A 145 11.07 -6.63 15.58
C PRO A 145 10.68 -7.38 14.30
N TYR A 146 10.06 -8.56 14.48
CA TYR A 146 9.53 -9.34 13.36
C TYR A 146 8.61 -8.50 12.45
N PRO A 147 8.67 -8.65 11.10
CA PRO A 147 9.49 -9.62 10.35
C PRO A 147 10.84 -9.07 9.84
N GLY A 148 11.45 -8.12 10.55
CA GLY A 148 12.74 -7.55 10.13
C GLY A 148 12.61 -6.54 8.98
N LEU A 149 13.73 -6.17 8.36
CA LEU A 149 13.80 -5.13 7.32
C LEU A 149 14.15 -5.71 5.94
N PRO A 150 13.78 -5.07 4.81
CA PRO A 150 14.21 -5.51 3.48
C PRO A 150 15.73 -5.43 3.31
N HIS A 151 16.34 -6.43 2.68
CA HIS A 151 17.78 -6.51 2.44
C HIS A 151 18.09 -7.03 1.03
N ASP A 152 19.28 -6.70 0.54
CA ASP A 152 19.81 -7.33 -0.68
C ASP A 152 20.02 -8.83 -0.45
N GLY A 153 19.64 -9.63 -1.45
CA GLY A 153 19.67 -11.10 -1.38
C GLY A 153 18.36 -11.73 -0.92
N ASP A 154 17.36 -10.94 -0.49
CA ASP A 154 16.08 -11.48 -0.02
C ASP A 154 15.34 -12.24 -1.13
N TRP A 155 15.36 -11.74 -2.37
CA TRP A 155 14.70 -12.40 -3.49
C TRP A 155 15.35 -13.76 -3.80
N GLU A 156 16.67 -13.80 -3.84
CA GLU A 156 17.44 -15.03 -4.03
C GLU A 156 17.18 -16.04 -2.91
N ALA A 157 17.08 -15.58 -1.67
CA ALA A 157 16.73 -16.40 -0.52
C ALA A 157 15.29 -16.94 -0.62
N ALA A 158 14.33 -16.13 -1.08
CA ALA A 158 12.94 -16.55 -1.25
C ALA A 158 12.78 -17.65 -2.31
N LEU A 159 13.66 -17.70 -3.32
CA LEU A 159 13.61 -18.70 -4.38
C LEU A 159 14.42 -19.96 -4.09
N ASN A 160 15.56 -19.82 -3.40
CA ASN A 160 16.55 -20.90 -3.27
C ASN A 160 16.76 -21.37 -1.82
N GLY A 161 16.10 -20.75 -0.85
CA GLY A 161 16.27 -21.08 0.55
C GLY A 161 15.63 -22.40 0.94
N ARG A 162 16.01 -22.89 2.12
CA ARG A 162 15.53 -24.17 2.65
C ARG A 162 14.01 -24.16 2.82
N GLU A 163 13.36 -25.28 2.49
CA GLU A 163 11.89 -25.49 2.52
C GLU A 163 11.09 -24.78 1.40
N VAL A 164 11.76 -24.07 0.49
CA VAL A 164 11.13 -23.59 -0.75
C VAL A 164 11.08 -24.76 -1.73
N THR A 165 9.87 -25.18 -2.11
CA THR A 165 9.70 -26.25 -3.11
C THR A 165 9.82 -25.70 -4.53
N GLU A 166 9.97 -26.59 -5.51
CA GLU A 166 9.92 -26.19 -6.92
C GLU A 166 8.57 -25.52 -7.27
N SER A 167 7.47 -25.99 -6.69
CA SER A 167 6.15 -25.37 -6.89
C SER A 167 6.10 -23.96 -6.31
N ASP A 168 6.62 -23.74 -5.09
CA ASP A 168 6.72 -22.41 -4.50
C ASP A 168 7.55 -21.47 -5.39
N ARG A 169 8.69 -21.97 -5.89
CA ARG A 169 9.58 -21.21 -6.79
C ARG A 169 8.85 -20.77 -8.07
N GLN A 170 8.11 -21.67 -8.71
CA GLN A 170 7.33 -21.33 -9.91
C GLN A 170 6.22 -20.30 -9.62
N GLN A 171 5.55 -20.43 -8.47
CA GLN A 171 4.53 -19.46 -8.04
C GLN A 171 5.12 -18.07 -7.80
N LEU A 172 6.28 -17.99 -7.14
CA LEU A 172 6.98 -16.73 -6.89
C LEU A 172 7.49 -16.08 -8.20
N LEU A 173 8.05 -16.87 -9.10
CA LEU A 173 8.51 -16.38 -10.42
C LEU A 173 7.34 -15.86 -11.27
N SER A 174 6.23 -16.60 -11.30
CA SER A 174 5.01 -16.17 -12.01
C SER A 174 4.41 -14.90 -11.40
N LEU A 175 4.40 -14.79 -10.07
CA LEU A 175 3.95 -13.59 -9.37
C LEU A 175 4.84 -12.38 -9.72
N ARG A 176 6.17 -12.51 -9.68
CA ARG A 176 7.10 -11.43 -10.06
C ARG A 176 6.84 -10.96 -11.49
N ALA A 177 6.67 -11.88 -12.44
CA ALA A 177 6.33 -11.55 -13.83
C ALA A 177 4.96 -10.84 -13.96
N THR A 178 3.97 -11.24 -13.16
CA THR A 178 2.65 -10.60 -13.10
C THR A 178 2.76 -9.17 -12.57
N MET A 179 3.50 -8.96 -11.47
CA MET A 179 3.69 -7.65 -10.88
C MET A 179 4.47 -6.71 -11.81
N GLU A 180 5.47 -7.22 -12.52
CA GLU A 180 6.20 -6.49 -13.56
C GLU A 180 5.28 -6.04 -14.70
N THR A 181 4.39 -6.94 -15.17
CA THR A 181 3.39 -6.61 -16.20
C THR A 181 2.46 -5.48 -15.74
N ILE A 182 1.97 -5.56 -14.49
CA ILE A 182 1.13 -4.52 -13.87
C ILE A 182 1.89 -3.20 -13.77
N ALA A 183 3.13 -3.21 -13.28
CA ALA A 183 3.96 -2.01 -13.13
C ALA A 183 4.29 -1.35 -14.47
N SER A 184 4.62 -2.14 -15.50
CA SER A 184 4.83 -1.64 -16.86
C SER A 184 3.58 -0.97 -17.41
N LYS A 185 2.43 -1.64 -17.33
CA LYS A 185 1.14 -1.09 -17.81
C LYS A 185 0.76 0.18 -17.06
N ALA A 186 1.04 0.25 -15.76
CA ALA A 186 0.81 1.43 -14.94
C ALA A 186 1.72 2.59 -15.37
N ARG A 187 3.01 2.33 -15.59
CA ARG A 187 3.96 3.30 -16.12
C ARG A 187 3.51 3.88 -17.46
N ASP A 188 3.10 3.02 -18.40
CA ASP A 188 2.67 3.42 -19.74
C ASP A 188 1.42 4.31 -19.72
N ASN A 189 0.57 4.15 -18.69
CA ASN A 189 -0.65 4.93 -18.49
C ASN A 189 -0.45 6.13 -17.52
N ASN A 190 0.77 6.40 -17.05
CA ASN A 190 1.07 7.36 -15.98
C ASN A 190 0.23 7.13 -14.70
N VAL A 191 -0.12 5.89 -14.39
CA VAL A 191 -0.88 5.52 -13.18
C VAL A 191 0.09 5.03 -12.12
N ARG A 192 -0.13 5.43 -10.86
CA ARG A 192 0.60 4.86 -9.73
C ARG A 192 -0.10 3.61 -9.21
N ILE A 193 0.69 2.58 -8.91
CA ILE A 193 0.23 1.37 -8.24
C ILE A 193 0.63 1.39 -6.76
N VAL A 194 -0.33 1.14 -5.88
CA VAL A 194 -0.11 0.96 -4.44
C VAL A 194 -0.09 -0.52 -4.15
N ILE A 195 1.08 -1.02 -3.74
CA ILE A 195 1.25 -2.40 -3.30
C ILE A 195 0.86 -2.46 -1.83
N ASP A 196 -0.26 -3.11 -1.53
CA ASP A 196 -0.73 -3.23 -0.16
C ASP A 196 0.19 -4.10 0.68
N ALA A 197 0.40 -3.68 1.92
CA ALA A 197 1.00 -4.51 2.94
C ALA A 197 -0.06 -5.44 3.51
N GLU A 198 0.32 -6.69 3.74
CA GLU A 198 -0.57 -7.76 4.15
C GLU A 198 -0.08 -8.29 5.51
N GLN A 199 -0.27 -9.57 5.81
CA GLN A 199 0.17 -10.15 7.06
C GLN A 199 1.71 -10.26 7.11
N SER A 200 2.28 -10.06 8.28
CA SER A 200 3.73 -9.98 8.53
C SER A 200 4.51 -11.23 8.10
N TRP A 201 3.86 -12.39 8.00
CA TRP A 201 4.47 -13.63 7.53
C TRP A 201 4.53 -13.79 6.01
N TYR A 202 3.84 -12.94 5.24
CA TYR A 202 4.03 -12.80 3.79
C TYR A 202 4.89 -11.58 3.45
N GLN A 203 4.98 -10.64 4.38
CA GLN A 203 5.54 -9.32 4.15
C GLN A 203 7.01 -9.32 3.68
N PRO A 204 7.92 -10.21 4.12
CA PRO A 204 9.29 -10.23 3.59
C PRO A 204 9.39 -10.41 2.07
N VAL A 205 8.61 -11.32 1.48
CA VAL A 205 8.58 -11.49 0.02
C VAL A 205 7.94 -10.27 -0.65
N ILE A 206 6.83 -9.76 -0.09
CA ILE A 206 6.14 -8.58 -0.62
C ILE A 206 7.07 -7.35 -0.61
N ASP A 207 7.79 -7.13 0.49
CA ASP A 207 8.75 -6.05 0.64
C ASP A 207 9.88 -6.18 -0.39
N SER A 208 10.45 -7.39 -0.56
CA SER A 208 11.51 -7.64 -1.54
C SER A 208 11.08 -7.34 -2.97
N LEU A 209 9.90 -7.81 -3.39
CA LEU A 209 9.35 -7.53 -4.71
C LEU A 209 9.01 -6.03 -4.89
N THR A 210 8.50 -5.39 -3.83
CA THR A 210 8.17 -3.96 -3.86
C THR A 210 9.43 -3.10 -3.99
N ASP A 211 10.49 -3.42 -3.25
CA ASP A 211 11.77 -2.72 -3.32
C ASP A 211 12.41 -2.84 -4.71
N GLU A 212 12.38 -4.03 -5.31
CA GLU A 212 12.86 -4.24 -6.67
C GLU A 212 12.08 -3.40 -7.70
N LEU A 213 10.74 -3.38 -7.60
CA LEU A 213 9.90 -2.58 -8.48
C LEU A 213 10.11 -1.08 -8.27
N MET A 214 10.31 -0.60 -7.03
CA MET A 214 10.62 0.81 -6.78
C MET A 214 11.97 1.20 -7.38
N GLN A 215 13.01 0.38 -7.23
CA GLN A 215 14.31 0.63 -7.84
C GLN A 215 14.21 0.74 -9.37
N LYS A 216 13.37 -0.10 -10.00
CA LYS A 216 13.16 -0.10 -11.45
C LYS A 216 12.23 1.00 -11.97
N TYR A 217 11.13 1.24 -11.26
CA TYR A 217 10.00 2.08 -11.71
C TYR A 217 9.80 3.36 -10.90
N ASN A 218 10.73 3.76 -10.04
CA ASN A 218 10.72 5.07 -9.40
C ASN A 218 12.02 5.83 -9.69
N THR A 219 12.52 5.77 -10.93
CA THR A 219 13.71 6.51 -11.37
C THR A 219 13.63 8.02 -11.03
N LEU A 220 14.76 8.69 -10.87
CA LEU A 220 14.79 10.13 -10.50
C LEU A 220 14.28 11.05 -11.62
N ASP A 221 14.41 10.62 -12.87
CA ASP A 221 14.17 11.37 -14.10
C ASP A 221 12.81 11.09 -14.76
N GLY A 222 12.14 9.99 -14.42
CA GLY A 222 10.84 9.61 -14.98
C GLY A 222 9.63 9.99 -14.11
N PRO A 223 8.43 9.46 -14.39
CA PRO A 223 7.34 9.38 -13.41
C PRO A 223 7.61 8.26 -12.38
N ALA A 224 7.20 8.43 -11.14
CA ALA A 224 7.30 7.36 -10.14
C ALA A 224 6.00 6.56 -10.16
N THR A 225 6.10 5.23 -10.23
CA THR A 225 4.96 4.35 -10.49
C THR A 225 4.58 3.53 -9.26
N CYS A 226 5.54 3.02 -8.50
CA CYS A 226 5.28 2.07 -7.42
C CYS A 226 5.24 2.77 -6.06
N ILE A 227 4.20 2.51 -5.29
CA ILE A 227 4.03 3.01 -3.92
C ILE A 227 4.01 1.80 -2.97
N ALA A 228 4.99 1.72 -2.07
CA ALA A 228 5.00 0.72 -1.01
C ALA A 228 3.93 1.03 0.05
N SER A 229 3.48 0.05 0.84
CA SER A 229 2.64 0.31 2.01
C SER A 229 3.39 -0.02 3.29
N PHE A 230 3.42 0.92 4.24
CA PHE A 230 4.05 0.70 5.54
C PHE A 230 3.00 0.72 6.65
N GLN A 231 3.09 -0.26 7.55
CA GLN A 231 2.12 -0.49 8.61
C GLN A 231 2.68 -0.06 9.97
N ALA A 232 2.26 1.11 10.44
CA ALA A 232 2.76 1.73 11.67
C ALA A 232 2.43 0.96 12.95
N TYR A 233 1.47 0.03 12.91
CA TYR A 233 1.16 -0.89 14.01
C TYR A 233 2.26 -1.93 14.25
N LEU A 234 3.14 -2.19 13.27
CA LEU A 234 4.27 -3.08 13.46
C LEU A 234 5.38 -2.33 14.18
N ARG A 235 5.99 -2.98 15.16
CA ARG A 235 7.08 -2.43 15.96
C ARG A 235 8.33 -2.15 15.14
N ARG A 236 8.50 -2.82 13.99
CA ARG A 236 9.59 -2.54 13.03
C ARG A 236 9.45 -1.21 12.30
N TYR A 237 8.27 -0.59 12.29
CA TYR A 237 7.94 0.51 11.38
C TYR A 237 8.92 1.70 11.46
N PRO A 238 9.33 2.21 12.63
CA PRO A 238 10.28 3.31 12.70
C PRO A 238 11.61 2.99 11.99
N GLN A 239 12.16 1.80 12.26
CA GLN A 239 13.40 1.31 11.66
C GLN A 239 13.24 1.04 10.16
N LEU A 240 12.09 0.54 9.73
CA LEU A 240 11.75 0.34 8.31
C LEU A 240 11.74 1.67 7.55
N LEU A 241 11.10 2.70 8.11
CA LEU A 241 11.05 4.01 7.45
C LEU A 241 12.45 4.60 7.29
N ASP A 242 13.24 4.60 8.37
CA ASP A 242 14.61 5.13 8.34
C ASP A 242 15.48 4.39 7.32
N GLN A 243 15.40 3.06 7.31
CA GLN A 243 16.16 2.23 6.37
C GLN A 243 15.72 2.46 4.92
N GLN A 244 14.42 2.51 4.63
CA GLN A 244 13.93 2.69 3.26
C GLN A 244 14.28 4.08 2.70
N ILE A 245 14.29 5.13 3.54
CA ILE A 245 14.77 6.47 3.12
C ILE A 245 16.25 6.38 2.73
N ALA A 246 17.10 5.84 3.61
CA ALA A 246 18.54 5.72 3.36
C ALA A 246 18.83 4.86 2.12
N ARG A 247 18.10 3.75 1.96
CA ARG A 247 18.23 2.85 0.82
C ARG A 247 17.84 3.52 -0.50
N ALA A 248 16.77 4.33 -0.51
CA ALA A 248 16.36 5.06 -1.71
C ALA A 248 17.39 6.11 -2.13
N GLU A 249 18.02 6.79 -1.15
CA GLU A 249 19.12 7.72 -1.38
C GLU A 249 20.36 6.99 -1.93
N GLU A 250 20.78 5.90 -1.29
CA GLU A 250 21.92 5.08 -1.72
C GLU A 250 21.74 4.52 -3.14
N ARG A 251 20.54 4.02 -3.44
CA ARG A 251 20.22 3.34 -4.70
C ARG A 251 19.74 4.27 -5.81
N GLY A 252 19.53 5.55 -5.51
CA GLY A 252 19.18 6.56 -6.50
C GLY A 252 17.77 6.40 -7.10
N TYR A 253 16.75 6.16 -6.27
CA TYR A 253 15.35 6.14 -6.70
C TYR A 253 14.47 7.00 -5.78
N ARG A 254 13.26 7.34 -6.23
CA ARG A 254 12.27 8.06 -5.42
C ARG A 254 11.48 7.10 -4.54
N LEU A 255 11.51 7.33 -3.22
CA LEU A 255 10.70 6.55 -2.29
C LEU A 255 9.28 7.13 -2.23
N LEU A 256 8.32 6.32 -2.67
CA LEU A 256 6.90 6.60 -2.53
C LEU A 256 6.30 5.56 -1.60
N PHE A 257 5.62 6.00 -0.55
CA PHE A 257 4.94 5.06 0.35
C PHE A 257 3.60 5.57 0.85
N LYS A 258 2.67 4.63 1.05
CA LYS A 258 1.42 4.81 1.77
C LYS A 258 1.63 4.35 3.20
N GLN A 259 1.45 5.27 4.14
CA GLN A 259 1.47 4.95 5.56
C GLN A 259 0.06 4.66 6.05
N ILE A 260 -0.11 3.51 6.70
CA ILE A 260 -1.34 3.12 7.41
C ILE A 260 -1.00 2.74 8.85
N ARG A 261 -2.01 2.68 9.73
CA ARG A 261 -1.84 1.99 11.03
C ARG A 261 -1.64 0.50 10.80
N GLY A 262 -2.68 -0.19 10.38
CA GLY A 262 -2.69 -1.65 10.20
C GLY A 262 -4.12 -2.16 10.15
N ALA A 263 -4.34 -3.31 9.50
CA ALA A 263 -5.66 -3.95 9.40
C ALA A 263 -5.70 -5.36 10.02
N TYR A 264 -4.55 -5.90 10.43
CA TYR A 264 -4.39 -7.31 10.79
C TYR A 264 -3.99 -7.53 12.27
N MET A 265 -4.14 -6.52 13.14
CA MET A 265 -3.74 -6.55 14.57
C MET A 265 -4.11 -7.83 15.31
N VAL A 266 -5.37 -8.25 15.15
CA VAL A 266 -5.93 -9.41 15.84
C VAL A 266 -5.27 -10.70 15.32
N THR A 267 -5.25 -10.88 14.00
CA THR A 267 -4.69 -12.08 13.36
C THR A 267 -3.19 -12.21 13.60
N GLU A 268 -2.46 -11.09 13.65
CA GLU A 268 -1.04 -11.06 14.02
C GLU A 268 -0.80 -11.57 15.45
N ALA A 269 -1.59 -11.06 16.41
CA ALA A 269 -1.48 -11.45 17.82
C ALA A 269 -1.89 -12.91 18.05
N GLU A 270 -2.94 -13.38 17.38
CA GLU A 270 -3.39 -14.78 17.41
C GLU A 270 -2.33 -15.72 16.83
N ARG A 271 -1.78 -15.39 15.65
CA ARG A 271 -0.72 -16.18 15.02
C ARG A 271 0.53 -16.26 15.90
N TRP A 272 0.95 -15.14 16.49
CA TRP A 272 2.11 -15.10 17.36
C TRP A 272 1.97 -16.04 18.56
N LYS A 273 0.78 -16.07 19.19
CA LYS A 273 0.47 -16.99 20.29
C LYS A 273 0.42 -18.44 19.81
N ALA A 274 -0.23 -18.72 18.69
CA ALA A 274 -0.37 -20.07 18.14
C ALA A 274 0.99 -20.68 17.75
N ASP A 275 1.93 -19.88 17.26
CA ASP A 275 3.31 -20.30 16.96
C ASP A 275 4.16 -20.53 18.23
N GLY A 276 3.62 -20.31 19.43
CA GLY A 276 4.34 -20.50 20.70
C GLY A 276 5.47 -19.49 20.94
N LYS A 277 5.46 -18.35 20.24
CA LYS A 277 6.52 -17.34 20.32
C LYS A 277 6.39 -16.51 21.60
N LYS A 278 7.54 -16.20 22.21
CA LYS A 278 7.63 -15.38 23.44
C LYS A 278 7.78 -13.90 23.11
N GLY A 279 7.53 -13.04 24.10
CA GLY A 279 7.70 -11.58 23.98
C GLY A 279 6.50 -10.86 23.35
N PRO A 280 6.62 -9.55 23.08
CA PRO A 280 5.48 -8.67 22.74
C PRO A 280 4.84 -8.97 21.38
N GLY A 281 5.48 -9.78 20.54
CA GLY A 281 5.06 -9.95 19.15
C GLY A 281 5.44 -8.78 18.25
N PRO A 282 4.94 -8.79 17.00
CA PRO A 282 5.31 -7.82 15.98
C PRO A 282 4.49 -6.52 16.08
N VAL A 283 3.36 -6.54 16.80
CA VAL A 283 2.44 -5.40 16.91
C VAL A 283 2.70 -4.62 18.20
N TRP A 284 2.52 -3.30 18.18
CA TRP A 284 2.48 -2.49 19.40
C TRP A 284 1.38 -2.95 20.37
N LEU A 285 1.61 -2.82 21.68
CA LEU A 285 0.70 -3.36 22.69
C LEU A 285 -0.56 -2.52 22.84
N THR A 286 -0.46 -1.23 22.56
CA THR A 286 -1.54 -0.25 22.72
C THR A 286 -1.81 0.52 21.45
N LYS A 287 -3.02 1.10 21.39
CA LYS A 287 -3.42 1.99 20.31
C LYS A 287 -2.60 3.29 20.34
N GLU A 288 -2.24 3.76 21.53
CA GLU A 288 -1.42 4.94 21.76
C GLU A 288 0.00 4.77 21.21
N GLU A 289 0.61 3.60 21.40
CA GLU A 289 1.91 3.27 20.78
C GLU A 289 1.81 3.19 19.26
N THR A 290 0.73 2.60 18.73
CA THR A 290 0.48 2.59 17.27
C THR A 290 0.31 4.01 16.72
N ASP A 291 -0.38 4.89 17.46
CA ASP A 291 -0.53 6.30 17.10
C ASP A 291 0.80 7.05 17.14
N ALA A 292 1.62 6.82 18.17
CA ALA A 292 2.95 7.40 18.28
C ALA A 292 3.84 6.95 17.12
N SER A 293 3.83 5.66 16.78
CA SER A 293 4.54 5.10 15.63
C SER A 293 4.06 5.71 14.30
N PHE A 294 2.75 5.90 14.13
CA PHE A 294 2.21 6.57 12.94
C PHE A 294 2.64 8.05 12.87
N ASN A 295 2.59 8.76 14.00
CA ASN A 295 2.98 10.17 14.05
C ASN A 295 4.49 10.36 13.85
N TYR A 296 5.33 9.44 14.34
CA TYR A 296 6.76 9.39 14.02
C TYR A 296 6.99 9.38 12.52
N GLY A 297 6.20 8.57 11.80
CA GLY A 297 6.25 8.50 10.34
C GLY A 297 6.03 9.84 9.64
N ILE A 298 5.04 10.60 10.10
CA ILE A 298 4.73 11.94 9.59
C ILE A 298 5.88 12.91 9.89
N GLU A 299 6.32 12.94 11.15
CA GLU A 299 7.39 13.83 11.61
C GLU A 299 8.70 13.60 10.87
N LYS A 300 9.15 12.34 10.84
CA LYS A 300 10.39 11.95 10.16
C LYS A 300 10.36 12.32 8.69
N THR A 301 9.28 11.96 8.00
CA THR A 301 9.12 12.19 6.56
C THR A 301 9.10 13.66 6.22
N LEU A 302 8.30 14.48 6.92
CA LEU A 302 8.21 15.91 6.63
C LEU A 302 9.51 16.65 6.98
N ALA A 303 10.21 16.23 8.04
CA ALA A 303 11.54 16.77 8.36
C ALA A 303 12.56 16.46 7.25
N THR A 304 12.60 15.21 6.76
CA THR A 304 13.48 14.80 5.66
C THR A 304 13.14 15.54 4.36
N VAL A 305 11.87 15.62 3.98
CA VAL A 305 11.41 16.37 2.79
C VAL A 305 11.85 17.83 2.88
N ALA A 306 11.65 18.47 4.04
CA ALA A 306 12.05 19.85 4.25
C ALA A 306 13.56 20.05 4.15
N GLN A 307 14.34 19.09 4.64
CA GLN A 307 15.79 19.09 4.50
C GLN A 307 16.20 18.98 3.02
N GLN A 308 15.72 17.97 2.31
CA GLN A 308 16.03 17.77 0.89
C GLN A 308 15.67 19.01 0.06
N VAL A 309 14.48 19.60 0.25
CA VAL A 309 14.08 20.81 -0.46
C VAL A 309 15.00 22.00 -0.17
N ARG A 310 15.47 22.17 1.07
CA ARG A 310 16.44 23.24 1.40
C ARG A 310 17.79 23.03 0.73
N GLU A 311 18.23 21.78 0.57
CA GLU A 311 19.55 21.43 0.05
C GLU A 311 19.58 21.38 -1.49
N THR A 312 18.53 20.85 -2.13
CA THR A 312 18.51 20.55 -3.56
C THR A 312 17.38 21.24 -4.32
N GLY A 313 16.45 21.89 -3.63
CA GLY A 313 15.26 22.50 -4.23
C GLY A 313 14.14 21.51 -4.56
N HIS A 314 14.31 20.22 -4.30
CA HIS A 314 13.29 19.18 -4.51
C HIS A 314 13.40 18.06 -3.47
N SER A 315 12.42 17.15 -3.43
CA SER A 315 12.43 15.96 -2.58
C SER A 315 12.27 14.70 -3.41
N ASN A 316 13.03 13.65 -3.07
CA ASN A 316 12.87 12.31 -3.64
C ASN A 316 11.92 11.44 -2.83
N LEU A 317 11.39 11.97 -1.71
CA LEU A 317 10.46 11.31 -0.82
C LEU A 317 9.03 11.80 -1.07
N SER A 318 8.08 10.89 -1.11
CA SER A 318 6.65 11.18 -1.22
C SER A 318 5.84 10.20 -0.38
N ALA A 319 4.83 10.73 0.31
CA ALA A 319 4.07 9.97 1.28
C ALA A 319 2.57 10.22 1.17
N VAL A 320 1.81 9.16 1.41
CA VAL A 320 0.36 9.19 1.53
C VAL A 320 -0.03 8.72 2.91
N TYR A 321 -0.57 9.60 3.73
CA TYR A 321 -1.01 9.26 5.08
C TYR A 321 -2.47 8.83 5.05
N ALA A 322 -2.71 7.52 5.08
CA ALA A 322 -4.05 6.94 5.04
C ALA A 322 -4.62 6.83 6.47
N THR A 323 -5.45 7.80 6.87
CA THR A 323 -5.97 7.92 8.24
C THR A 323 -7.30 8.67 8.28
N HIS A 324 -8.15 8.28 9.24
CA HIS A 324 -9.36 9.04 9.65
C HIS A 324 -9.18 9.75 10.99
N ASN A 325 -7.98 9.66 11.59
CA ASN A 325 -7.68 10.32 12.85
C ASN A 325 -7.27 11.77 12.59
N SER A 326 -8.16 12.71 12.94
CA SER A 326 -7.94 14.15 12.76
C SER A 326 -6.69 14.66 13.49
N ILE A 327 -6.33 14.10 14.64
CA ILE A 327 -5.14 14.50 15.39
C ILE A 327 -3.87 14.28 14.55
N SER A 328 -3.76 13.13 13.88
CA SER A 328 -2.62 12.86 13.00
C SER A 328 -2.66 13.71 11.72
N VAL A 329 -3.85 14.05 11.21
CA VAL A 329 -3.99 14.96 10.06
C VAL A 329 -3.53 16.36 10.45
N ASP A 330 -4.02 16.90 11.57
CA ASP A 330 -3.66 18.21 12.09
C ASP A 330 -2.17 18.33 12.37
N LEU A 331 -1.56 17.28 12.95
CA LEU A 331 -0.11 17.21 13.12
C LEU A 331 0.64 17.39 11.80
N GLY A 332 0.24 16.67 10.75
CA GLY A 332 0.89 16.78 9.44
C GLY A 332 0.70 18.15 8.79
N LEU A 333 -0.50 18.74 8.90
CA LEU A 333 -0.77 20.09 8.41
C LEU A 333 0.07 21.15 9.14
N ASP A 334 0.19 21.04 10.46
CA ASP A 334 1.01 21.93 11.27
C ASP A 334 2.51 21.79 10.96
N LEU A 335 3.01 20.57 10.80
CA LEU A 335 4.41 20.31 10.41
C LEU A 335 4.74 20.87 9.03
N LEU A 336 3.83 20.74 8.05
CA LEU A 336 4.00 21.35 6.72
C LEU A 336 4.19 22.87 6.84
N GLN A 337 3.43 23.54 7.72
CA GLN A 337 3.61 24.97 7.98
C GLN A 337 4.93 25.28 8.69
N ARG A 338 5.23 24.56 9.77
CA ARG A 338 6.44 24.78 10.57
C ARG A 338 7.73 24.59 9.77
N HIS A 339 7.72 23.67 8.82
CA HIS A 339 8.86 23.43 7.93
C HIS A 339 8.91 24.37 6.72
N GLY A 340 7.96 25.30 6.58
CA GLY A 340 7.89 26.23 5.44
C GLY A 340 7.46 25.58 4.12
N LEU A 341 6.98 24.33 4.18
CA LEU A 341 6.51 23.56 3.03
C LEU A 341 5.08 23.93 2.61
N ALA A 342 4.37 24.68 3.45
CA ALA A 342 3.06 25.21 3.13
C ALA A 342 2.73 26.48 3.91
N ARG A 343 1.80 27.29 3.39
CA ARG A 343 1.32 28.53 4.04
C ARG A 343 -0.19 28.58 4.06
N ARG A 344 -0.78 29.12 5.14
CA ARG A 344 -2.23 29.35 5.17
C ARG A 344 -2.60 30.47 4.20
N ARG A 345 -3.69 30.28 3.48
CA ARG A 345 -4.31 31.31 2.65
C ARG A 345 -5.30 32.11 3.48
N ASP A 346 -5.23 33.43 3.39
CA ASP A 346 -6.13 34.32 4.10
C ASP A 346 -7.60 34.08 3.67
N GLY A 347 -8.50 34.04 4.65
CA GLY A 347 -9.95 34.10 4.44
C GLY A 347 -10.68 32.79 4.16
N ASN A 348 -10.03 31.63 4.04
CA ASN A 348 -10.75 30.35 3.83
C ASN A 348 -10.17 29.12 4.53
N GLY A 349 -9.18 29.30 5.42
CA GLY A 349 -8.60 28.21 6.21
C GLY A 349 -7.79 27.17 5.42
N LYS A 350 -7.65 27.32 4.11
CA LYS A 350 -6.91 26.37 3.27
C LYS A 350 -5.41 26.55 3.41
N LEU A 351 -4.71 25.42 3.33
CA LEU A 351 -3.25 25.38 3.32
C LEU A 351 -2.75 25.29 1.86
N LEU A 352 -1.96 26.27 1.43
CA LEU A 352 -1.31 26.28 0.13
C LEU A 352 0.06 25.61 0.26
N VAL A 353 0.17 24.42 -0.32
CA VAL A 353 1.41 23.65 -0.40
C VAL A 353 2.38 24.34 -1.36
N SER A 354 3.67 24.34 -1.02
CA SER A 354 4.73 24.94 -1.84
C SER A 354 4.89 24.21 -3.18
N LYS A 355 5.49 24.88 -4.17
CA LYS A 355 5.64 24.28 -5.52
C LYS A 355 6.61 23.10 -5.51
N GLU A 356 7.62 23.17 -4.64
CA GLU A 356 8.72 22.22 -4.49
C GLU A 356 8.23 20.85 -3.99
N ILE A 357 7.09 20.81 -3.28
CA ILE A 357 6.51 19.57 -2.76
C ILE A 357 5.09 19.29 -3.27
N ALA A 358 4.68 19.96 -4.35
CA ALA A 358 3.37 19.76 -4.96
C ALA A 358 3.21 18.31 -5.44
N GLY A 359 2.26 17.57 -4.84
CA GLY A 359 2.03 16.15 -5.15
C GLY A 359 2.95 15.17 -4.41
N CYS A 360 3.82 15.65 -3.51
CA CYS A 360 4.66 14.78 -2.68
C CYS A 360 3.94 14.26 -1.44
N ILE A 361 3.08 15.08 -0.83
CA ILE A 361 2.37 14.75 0.41
C ILE A 361 0.86 14.73 0.15
N ALA A 362 0.22 13.62 0.53
CA ALA A 362 -1.22 13.46 0.45
C ALA A 362 -1.78 12.85 1.75
N PHE A 363 -3.03 13.20 2.06
CA PHE A 363 -3.83 12.49 3.05
C PHE A 363 -4.91 11.70 2.33
N ALA A 364 -5.13 10.47 2.78
CA ALA A 364 -6.09 9.57 2.17
C ALA A 364 -7.03 8.98 3.21
N GLN A 365 -8.23 8.62 2.76
CA GLN A 365 -9.23 7.99 3.59
C GLN A 365 -10.07 7.02 2.76
N LEU A 366 -10.65 6.01 3.41
CA LEU A 366 -11.61 5.14 2.74
C LEU A 366 -12.87 5.92 2.39
N TYR A 367 -13.38 5.71 1.17
CA TYR A 367 -14.66 6.24 0.74
C TYR A 367 -15.78 5.77 1.68
N GLY A 368 -16.74 6.66 1.98
CA GLY A 368 -17.89 6.33 2.83
C GLY A 368 -17.73 6.56 4.33
N LYS A 369 -16.51 6.83 4.80
CA LYS A 369 -16.30 7.33 6.16
C LYS A 369 -16.38 8.86 6.16
N LEU A 370 -16.91 9.41 7.25
CA LEU A 370 -17.13 10.84 7.48
C LEU A 370 -15.98 11.67 6.91
N SER A 371 -16.30 12.55 5.97
CA SER A 371 -15.36 13.41 5.29
C SER A 371 -14.81 14.46 6.25
N PHE A 372 -13.59 14.25 6.74
CA PHE A 372 -12.83 15.22 7.55
C PHE A 372 -11.78 16.00 6.74
N ILE A 373 -11.78 15.87 5.41
CA ILE A 373 -10.77 16.47 4.52
C ILE A 373 -11.47 17.42 3.53
#